data_AF-A0A962Y1V0-F1
#
_entry.id   AF-A0A962Y1V0-F1
#
_cell.length_a   1.000
_cell.length_b   1.000
_cell.length_c   1.000
_cell.angle_alpha   90.00
_cell.angle_beta   90.00
_cell.angle_gamma   90.00
#
_symmetry.space_group_name_H-M   'P 1'
#
loop_
_entity.id
_entity.type
_entity.pdbx_description
1 polymer ?
#
loop_
_entity_poly.entity_id
_entity_poly.type
_entity_poly.pdbx_seq_one_letter_code
_entity_poly.pdbx_strand_id
1 'polypeptide(L)'
;MALNDDYLRIGTQVARQLGGPAVSGLYLPSPVADETYRDEFGFVFLDDGSVGPFYVSLGELLRRLWRRHPCPADFRGDAASLLQGFAGSETVQRALAVGAYNALSASLYRRAGFEPPERDRTAGLGDTAPGDLIGMVGYFSPLLERLTARDCRVLVLEKSPQRITPHPAVSATTDPRDLGACRQVL
;
A
#
# COMPACT_ATOMS: atom_id res chain seq x y z
N MET A 1 7.55 20.32 -0.83
CA MET A 1 6.59 19.82 0.16
C MET A 1 6.86 18.34 0.31
N ALA A 2 7.01 17.80 1.52
CA ALA A 2 7.27 16.37 1.68
C ALA A 2 5.97 15.60 1.46
N LEU A 3 6.01 14.46 0.76
CA LEU A 3 4.84 13.64 0.42
C LEU A 3 3.92 13.38 1.62
N ASN A 4 4.50 13.13 2.80
CA ASN A 4 3.75 12.89 4.04
C ASN A 4 2.91 14.10 4.49
N ASP A 5 3.39 15.33 4.26
CA ASP A 5 2.67 16.55 4.62
C ASP A 5 1.40 16.68 3.76
N ASP A 6 1.49 16.30 2.49
CA ASP A 6 0.34 16.30 1.58
C ASP A 6 -0.69 15.23 1.96
N TYR A 7 -0.26 14.01 2.29
CA TYR A 7 -1.16 12.97 2.80
C TYR A 7 -1.86 13.39 4.09
N LEU A 8 -1.13 14.00 5.04
CA LEU A 8 -1.72 14.53 6.26
C LEU A 8 -2.77 15.61 5.95
N ARG A 9 -2.38 16.61 5.15
CA ARG A 9 -3.25 17.74 4.80
C ARG A 9 -4.53 17.28 4.09
N ILE A 10 -4.40 16.47 3.04
CA ILE A 10 -5.54 15.96 2.27
C ILE A 10 -6.40 15.06 3.14
N GLY A 11 -5.80 14.13 3.90
CA GLY A 11 -6.53 13.23 4.77
C GLY A 11 -7.34 13.99 5.83
N THR A 12 -6.74 15.00 6.47
CA THR A 12 -7.44 15.82 7.47
C THR A 12 -8.59 16.61 6.83
N GLN A 13 -8.40 17.13 5.62
CA GLN A 13 -9.47 17.79 4.89
C GLN A 13 -10.63 16.84 4.59
N VAL A 14 -10.35 15.63 4.09
CA VAL A 14 -11.37 14.61 3.81
C VAL A 14 -12.10 14.21 5.09
N ALA A 15 -11.38 13.93 6.19
CA ALA A 15 -11.98 13.61 7.48
C ALA A 15 -12.96 14.69 7.94
N ARG A 16 -12.59 15.98 7.81
CA ARG A 16 -13.48 17.11 8.14
C ARG A 16 -14.72 17.16 7.25
N GLN A 17 -14.58 16.98 5.93
CA GLN A 17 -15.71 16.98 5.00
C GLN A 17 -16.67 15.80 5.22
N LEU A 18 -16.15 14.68 5.75
CA LEU A 18 -16.95 13.51 6.11
C LEU A 18 -17.62 13.63 7.50
N GLY A 19 -17.42 14.73 8.22
CA GLY A 19 -17.98 14.93 9.56
C GLY A 19 -17.17 14.30 10.69
N GLY A 20 -15.90 13.96 10.44
CA GLY A 20 -15.00 13.37 11.44
C GLY A 20 -15.38 11.95 11.86
N PRO A 21 -15.39 10.97 10.92
CA PRO A 21 -15.80 9.60 11.23
C PRO A 21 -14.90 8.97 12.29
N ALA A 22 -15.52 8.22 13.20
CA ALA A 22 -14.81 7.49 14.24
C ALA A 22 -14.21 6.20 13.68
N VAL A 23 -13.09 5.77 14.27
CA VAL A 23 -12.53 4.44 14.06
C VAL A 23 -13.24 3.47 14.99
N SER A 24 -13.89 2.47 14.40
CA SER A 24 -14.67 1.44 15.08
C SER A 24 -13.87 0.18 15.42
N GLY A 25 -12.64 0.06 14.90
CA GLY A 25 -11.74 -1.04 15.21
C GLY A 25 -10.58 -1.14 14.24
N LEU A 26 -9.67 -2.07 14.55
CA LEU A 26 -8.60 -2.50 13.68
C LEU A 26 -8.69 -4.02 13.46
N TYR A 27 -8.24 -4.48 12.30
CA TYR A 27 -7.86 -5.88 12.08
C TYR A 27 -6.36 -5.96 11.88
N LEU A 28 -5.72 -6.90 12.57
CA LEU A 28 -4.34 -7.29 12.33
C LEU A 28 -4.30 -8.81 12.12
N PRO A 29 -3.62 -9.31 11.08
CA PRO A 29 -3.40 -10.75 10.93
C PRO A 29 -2.56 -11.28 12.10
N SER A 30 -2.80 -12.52 12.51
CA SER A 30 -2.04 -13.14 13.60
C SER A 30 -0.56 -13.28 13.21
N PRO A 31 0.40 -12.90 14.07
CA PRO A 31 1.81 -13.13 13.78
C PRO A 31 2.08 -14.63 13.69
N VAL A 32 2.88 -15.02 12.71
CA VAL A 32 3.32 -16.41 12.54
C VAL A 32 4.83 -16.51 12.78
N ALA A 33 5.31 -17.72 13.09
CA ALA A 33 6.73 -17.94 13.35
C ALA A 33 7.60 -17.69 12.10
N ASP A 34 7.07 -18.04 10.92
CA ASP A 34 7.71 -17.80 9.63
C ASP A 34 6.89 -16.80 8.80
N GLU A 35 7.41 -15.57 8.71
CA GLU A 35 6.82 -14.48 7.91
C GLU A 35 7.47 -14.39 6.52
N THR A 36 8.32 -15.35 6.14
CA THR A 36 9.05 -15.35 4.88
C THR A 36 8.06 -15.32 3.71
N TYR A 37 8.11 -14.24 2.94
CA TYR A 37 7.34 -14.03 1.71
C TYR A 37 5.81 -13.99 1.87
N ARG A 38 5.33 -13.58 3.05
CA ARG A 38 3.91 -13.26 3.25
C ARG A 38 3.63 -11.82 2.89
N ASP A 39 2.60 -11.59 2.08
CA ASP A 39 2.07 -10.26 1.77
C ASP A 39 0.71 -10.10 2.46
N GLU A 40 0.71 -9.56 3.69
CA GLU A 40 -0.48 -9.43 4.52
C GLU A 40 -0.87 -7.96 4.74
N PHE A 41 -2.15 -7.76 5.05
CA PHE A 41 -2.75 -6.45 5.27
C PHE A 41 -3.46 -6.41 6.62
N GLY A 42 -3.26 -5.30 7.33
CA GLY A 42 -4.16 -4.87 8.39
C GLY A 42 -5.28 -4.00 7.82
N PHE A 43 -6.33 -3.78 8.60
CA PHE A 43 -7.45 -2.91 8.20
C PHE A 43 -7.81 -1.94 9.32
N VAL A 44 -8.15 -0.71 8.92
CA VAL A 44 -8.82 0.28 9.77
C VAL A 44 -10.30 0.29 9.40
N PHE A 45 -11.18 0.16 10.40
CA PHE A 45 -12.63 0.24 10.21
C PHE A 45 -13.16 1.57 10.70
N LEU A 46 -13.97 2.25 9.88
CA LEU A 46 -14.75 3.41 10.30
C LEU A 46 -16.14 2.97 10.80
N ASP A 47 -16.77 3.82 11.59
CA ASP A 47 -18.14 3.65 12.08
C ASP A 47 -19.21 3.60 10.97
N ASP A 48 -18.96 4.27 9.84
CA ASP A 48 -19.81 4.23 8.64
C ASP A 48 -19.64 2.95 7.79
N GLY A 49 -18.86 1.98 8.27
CA GLY A 49 -18.60 0.71 7.61
C GLY A 49 -17.58 0.77 6.48
N SER A 50 -16.91 1.90 6.28
CA SER A 50 -15.78 2.01 5.34
C SER A 50 -14.51 1.38 5.92
N VAL A 51 -13.69 0.82 5.04
CA VAL A 51 -12.53 0.01 5.41
C VAL A 51 -11.29 0.48 4.67
N GLY A 52 -10.18 0.60 5.38
CA GLY A 52 -8.90 1.00 4.82
C GLY A 52 -7.82 -0.05 5.04
N PRO A 53 -7.41 -0.80 3.99
CA PRO A 53 -6.29 -1.72 4.08
C PRO A 53 -4.95 -0.99 4.21
N PHE A 54 -3.99 -1.59 4.90
CA PHE A 54 -2.60 -1.14 4.92
C PHE A 54 -1.66 -2.34 5.05
N TYR A 55 -0.52 -2.29 4.38
CA TYR A 55 0.43 -3.39 4.32
C TYR A 55 1.19 -3.57 5.64
N VAL A 56 1.31 -4.81 6.13
CA VAL A 56 1.94 -5.10 7.45
C VAL A 56 3.20 -5.95 7.38
N SER A 57 3.49 -6.57 6.23
CA SER A 57 4.67 -7.44 6.05
C SER A 57 5.95 -6.66 5.72
N LEU A 58 6.27 -5.63 6.51
CA LEU A 58 7.51 -4.84 6.40
C LEU A 58 8.36 -4.98 7.66
N GLY A 59 9.33 -5.89 7.62
CA GLY A 59 10.19 -6.18 8.78
C GLY A 59 9.33 -6.48 10.01
N GLU A 60 9.65 -5.86 11.15
CA GLU A 60 8.95 -6.09 12.42
C GLU A 60 7.61 -5.32 12.56
N LEU A 61 7.06 -4.76 11.48
CA LEU A 61 5.88 -3.89 11.56
C LEU A 61 4.67 -4.59 12.19
N LEU A 62 4.31 -5.79 11.74
CA LEU A 62 3.17 -6.55 12.29
C LEU A 62 3.33 -6.82 13.79
N ARG A 63 4.51 -7.29 14.21
CA ARG A 63 4.79 -7.58 15.63
C ARG A 63 4.75 -6.31 16.49
N ARG A 64 5.22 -5.18 15.95
CA ARG A 64 5.12 -3.89 16.64
C ARG A 64 3.67 -3.41 16.76
N LEU A 65 2.86 -3.60 15.73
CA LEU A 65 1.42 -3.30 15.76
C LEU A 65 0.72 -4.12 16.85
N TRP A 66 0.97 -5.42 16.92
CA TRP A 66 0.43 -6.29 17.98
C TRP A 66 0.87 -5.90 19.39
N ARG A 67 2.14 -5.51 19.57
CA ARG A 67 2.60 -5.00 20.88
C ARG A 67 1.88 -3.72 21.31
N ARG A 68 1.53 -2.85 20.36
CA ARG A 68 0.86 -1.57 20.65
C ARG A 68 -0.66 -1.70 20.74
N HIS A 69 -1.25 -2.65 20.01
CA HIS A 69 -2.67 -2.93 19.99
C HIS A 69 -2.92 -4.43 20.19
N PRO A 70 -2.80 -4.95 21.43
CA PRO A 70 -3.02 -6.37 21.70
C PRO A 70 -4.47 -6.83 21.47
N CYS A 71 -5.43 -5.90 21.59
CA CYS A 71 -6.83 -6.12 21.27
C CYS A 71 -7.23 -5.16 20.13
N PRO A 72 -6.81 -5.43 18.87
CA PRO A 72 -7.00 -4.47 17.77
C PRO A 72 -8.48 -4.17 17.48
N ALA A 73 -9.37 -5.15 17.67
CA ALA A 73 -10.80 -5.00 17.49
C ALA A 73 -11.45 -4.02 18.50
N ASP A 74 -10.83 -3.83 19.67
CA ASP A 74 -11.32 -2.93 20.72
C ASP A 74 -10.81 -1.50 20.54
N PHE A 75 -9.94 -1.26 19.56
CA PHE A 75 -9.44 0.08 19.29
C PHE A 75 -10.60 1.03 18.93
N ARG A 76 -10.64 2.18 19.60
CA ARG A 76 -11.56 3.28 19.30
C ARG A 76 -10.76 4.57 19.25
N GLY A 77 -11.17 5.48 18.37
CA GLY A 77 -10.55 6.78 18.21
C GLY A 77 -11.18 7.54 17.06
N ASP A 78 -10.55 8.65 16.65
CA ASP A 78 -10.95 9.38 15.45
C ASP A 78 -9.92 9.19 14.33
N ALA A 79 -10.38 9.23 13.08
CA ALA A 79 -9.50 9.05 11.93
C ALA A 79 -8.44 10.18 11.82
N ALA A 80 -8.75 11.40 12.27
CA ALA A 80 -7.84 12.53 12.18
C ALA A 80 -6.61 12.39 13.10
N SER A 81 -6.77 11.75 14.26
CA SER A 81 -5.69 11.39 15.17
C SER A 81 -4.76 10.35 14.55
N LEU A 82 -5.29 9.32 13.87
CA LEU A 82 -4.45 8.34 13.18
C LEU A 82 -3.64 8.97 12.05
N LEU A 83 -4.21 9.94 11.32
CA LEU A 83 -3.51 10.66 10.25
C LEU A 83 -2.26 11.40 10.74
N GLN A 84 -2.18 11.81 12.02
CA GLN A 84 -0.98 12.45 12.58
C GLN A 84 0.26 11.57 12.48
N GLY A 85 0.10 10.24 12.31
CA GLY A 85 1.20 9.32 12.04
C GLY A 85 2.02 9.67 10.78
N PHE A 86 1.49 10.48 9.85
CA PHE A 86 2.27 11.00 8.72
C PHE A 86 3.33 12.03 9.13
N ALA A 87 3.08 12.83 10.18
CA ALA A 87 4.05 13.83 10.67
C ALA A 87 5.24 13.18 11.42
N GLY A 88 5.06 11.96 11.91
CA GLY A 88 6.07 11.23 12.68
C GLY A 88 7.04 10.42 11.83
N SER A 89 8.13 9.97 12.49
CA SER A 89 9.09 9.03 11.91
C SER A 89 8.71 7.55 12.15
N GLU A 90 7.78 7.27 13.06
CA GLU A 90 7.45 5.92 13.50
C GLU A 90 6.61 5.14 12.47
N THR A 91 7.16 4.03 11.96
CA THR A 91 6.51 3.18 10.94
C THR A 91 5.14 2.65 11.37
N VAL A 92 4.94 2.32 12.65
CA VAL A 92 3.65 1.82 13.17
C VAL A 92 2.57 2.87 13.01
N GLN A 93 2.85 4.11 13.44
CA GLN A 93 1.91 5.22 13.33
C GLN A 93 1.64 5.55 11.86
N ARG A 94 2.69 5.56 11.02
CA ARG A 94 2.53 5.81 9.58
C ARG A 94 1.69 4.74 8.89
N ALA A 95 1.85 3.47 9.26
CA ALA A 95 1.05 2.37 8.69
C ALA A 95 -0.44 2.53 9.03
N LEU A 96 -0.76 2.86 10.30
CA LEU A 96 -2.13 3.17 10.70
C LEU A 96 -2.68 4.43 10.04
N ALA A 97 -1.83 5.45 9.82
CA ALA A 97 -2.20 6.65 9.07
C ALA A 97 -2.59 6.33 7.62
N VAL A 98 -1.84 5.44 6.95
CA VAL A 98 -2.19 4.93 5.61
C VAL A 98 -3.52 4.19 5.65
N GLY A 99 -3.74 3.31 6.64
CA GLY A 99 -5.02 2.63 6.82
C GLY A 99 -6.19 3.60 7.01
N ALA A 100 -6.04 4.60 7.87
CA ALA A 100 -7.05 5.64 8.08
C ALA A 100 -7.31 6.45 6.81
N TYR A 101 -6.26 6.86 6.09
CA TYR A 101 -6.36 7.57 4.82
C TYR A 101 -7.14 6.76 3.77
N ASN A 102 -6.87 5.45 3.67
CA ASN A 102 -7.56 4.55 2.75
C ASN A 102 -9.03 4.36 3.15
N ALA A 103 -9.34 4.26 4.45
CA ALA A 103 -10.71 4.14 4.94
C ALA A 103 -11.53 5.41 4.67
N LEU A 104 -10.92 6.59 4.89
CA LEU A 104 -11.51 7.89 4.57
C LEU A 104 -11.76 8.04 3.06
N SER A 105 -10.81 7.60 2.24
CA SER A 105 -10.97 7.60 0.78
C SER A 105 -12.13 6.71 0.35
N ALA A 106 -12.26 5.52 0.94
CA ALA A 106 -13.39 4.62 0.67
C ALA A 106 -14.74 5.23 1.09
N SER A 107 -14.80 5.89 2.25
CA SER A 107 -15.99 6.63 2.68
C SER A 107 -16.35 7.76 1.73
N LEU A 108 -15.35 8.56 1.30
CA LEU A 108 -15.54 9.63 0.33
C LEU A 108 -16.09 9.11 -0.99
N TYR A 109 -15.48 8.07 -1.57
CA TYR A 109 -15.95 7.46 -2.82
C TYR A 109 -17.39 6.97 -2.71
N ARG A 110 -17.73 6.29 -1.60
CA ARG A 110 -19.10 5.83 -1.35
C ARG A 110 -20.09 6.99 -1.30
N ARG A 111 -19.78 8.07 -0.57
CA ARG A 111 -20.67 9.24 -0.45
C ARG A 111 -20.78 10.04 -1.75
N ALA A 112 -19.72 10.04 -2.56
CA ALA A 112 -19.73 10.67 -3.87
C ALA A 112 -20.47 9.85 -4.94
N GLY A 113 -20.90 8.62 -4.64
CA GLY A 113 -21.45 7.71 -5.64
C GLY A 113 -20.43 7.33 -6.70
N PHE A 114 -19.13 7.30 -6.35
CA PHE A 114 -18.08 6.91 -7.27
C PHE A 114 -18.16 5.42 -7.57
N GLU A 115 -18.40 5.10 -8.84
CA GLU A 115 -18.34 3.74 -9.36
C GLU A 115 -16.97 3.53 -10.02
N PRO A 116 -16.13 2.63 -9.49
CA PRO A 116 -14.85 2.35 -10.12
C PRO A 116 -15.08 1.74 -11.51
N PRO A 117 -14.31 2.17 -12.53
CA PRO A 117 -14.45 1.59 -13.86
C PRO A 117 -14.12 0.09 -13.84
N GLU A 118 -14.69 -0.65 -14.79
CA GLU A 118 -14.33 -2.06 -14.98
C GLU A 118 -12.82 -2.22 -15.20
N ARG A 119 -12.27 -3.29 -14.62
CA ARG A 119 -10.84 -3.57 -14.74
C ARG A 119 -10.51 -3.98 -16.18
N ASP A 120 -9.85 -3.08 -16.90
CA ASP A 120 -9.30 -3.39 -18.22
C ASP A 120 -8.25 -4.52 -18.11
N ARG A 121 -8.24 -5.42 -19.09
CA ARG A 121 -7.19 -6.45 -19.27
C ARG A 121 -5.80 -5.82 -19.43
N THR A 122 -5.72 -4.58 -19.90
CA THR A 122 -4.46 -3.82 -20.00
C THR A 122 -4.11 -3.02 -18.74
N ALA A 123 -4.96 -3.07 -17.70
CA ALA A 123 -4.74 -2.31 -16.47
C ALA A 123 -3.37 -2.63 -15.86
N GLY A 124 -2.62 -1.57 -15.58
CA GLY A 124 -1.25 -1.63 -15.06
C GLY A 124 -0.15 -1.70 -16.13
N LEU A 125 -0.48 -1.75 -17.43
CA LEU A 125 0.52 -1.82 -18.49
C LEU A 125 0.76 -0.48 -19.21
N GLY A 126 -0.16 0.48 -19.11
CA GLY A 126 0.00 1.80 -19.75
C GLY A 126 0.39 1.71 -21.23
N ASP A 127 1.31 2.59 -21.65
CA ASP A 127 1.81 2.71 -23.03
C ASP A 127 3.13 1.92 -23.26
N THR A 128 3.27 0.75 -22.62
CA THR A 128 4.42 -0.15 -22.80
C THR A 128 4.52 -0.65 -24.25
N ALA A 129 5.73 -0.65 -24.80
CA ALA A 129 6.09 -1.19 -26.10
C ALA A 129 7.13 -2.32 -25.98
N PRO A 130 7.20 -3.23 -26.96
CA PRO A 130 8.27 -4.24 -27.04
C PRO A 130 9.67 -3.65 -26.89
N GLY A 131 10.51 -4.28 -26.07
CA GLY A 131 11.89 -3.86 -25.80
C GLY A 131 12.05 -2.81 -24.70
N ASP A 132 10.97 -2.18 -24.25
CA ASP A 132 11.00 -1.22 -23.14
C ASP A 132 11.56 -1.85 -21.87
N LEU A 133 12.30 -1.04 -21.10
CA LEU A 133 12.71 -1.38 -19.73
C LEU A 133 11.73 -0.76 -18.74
N ILE A 134 11.03 -1.61 -18.00
CA ILE A 134 10.00 -1.22 -17.03
C ILE A 134 10.50 -1.49 -15.62
N GLY A 135 10.45 -0.48 -14.77
CA GLY A 135 10.74 -0.59 -13.35
C GLY A 135 9.51 -1.12 -12.61
N MET A 136 9.69 -2.04 -11.68
CA MET A 136 8.64 -2.56 -10.82
C MET A 136 9.06 -2.46 -9.35
N VAL A 137 8.29 -1.75 -8.52
CA VAL A 137 8.56 -1.65 -7.09
C VAL A 137 7.85 -2.76 -6.35
N GLY A 138 8.62 -3.71 -5.83
CA GLY A 138 8.11 -4.96 -5.24
C GLY A 138 7.81 -6.03 -6.28
N TYR A 139 7.97 -7.29 -5.91
CA TYR A 139 7.75 -8.42 -6.82
C TYR A 139 6.27 -8.76 -7.01
N PHE A 140 5.72 -8.49 -8.20
CA PHE A 140 4.33 -8.82 -8.56
C PHE A 140 4.24 -9.70 -9.82
N SER A 141 4.30 -11.03 -9.62
CA SER A 141 4.33 -12.05 -10.69
C SER A 141 3.26 -11.85 -11.78
N PRO A 142 1.97 -11.60 -11.45
CA PRO A 142 0.95 -11.50 -12.49
C PRO A 142 1.15 -10.33 -13.46
N LEU A 143 1.81 -9.25 -13.04
CA LEU A 143 2.12 -8.12 -13.90
C LEU A 143 3.42 -8.36 -14.68
N LEU A 144 4.40 -8.97 -14.04
CA LEU A 144 5.64 -9.39 -14.69
C LEU A 144 5.35 -10.30 -15.88
N GLU A 145 4.50 -11.32 -15.71
CA GLU A 145 4.08 -12.23 -16.78
C GLU A 145 3.46 -11.49 -17.97
N ARG A 146 2.66 -10.45 -17.71
CA ARG A 146 2.04 -9.64 -18.77
C ARG A 146 3.04 -8.75 -19.50
N LEU A 147 4.02 -8.21 -18.78
CA LEU A 147 5.08 -7.37 -19.35
C LEU A 147 6.02 -8.21 -20.21
N THR A 148 6.46 -9.37 -19.71
CA THR A 148 7.36 -10.25 -20.47
C THR A 148 6.67 -10.86 -21.68
N ALA A 149 5.36 -11.15 -21.62
CA ALA A 149 4.57 -11.56 -22.78
C ALA A 149 4.43 -10.49 -23.88
N ARG A 150 4.81 -9.23 -23.59
CA ARG A 150 4.87 -8.11 -24.54
C ARG A 150 6.31 -7.77 -24.95
N ASP A 151 7.25 -8.68 -24.72
CA ASP A 151 8.68 -8.50 -24.98
C ASP A 151 9.30 -7.31 -24.22
N CYS A 152 8.71 -6.91 -23.09
CA CYS A 152 9.33 -5.92 -22.20
C CYS A 152 10.40 -6.58 -21.32
N ARG A 153 11.41 -5.79 -20.94
CA ARG A 153 12.36 -6.13 -19.88
C ARG A 153 11.89 -5.49 -18.57
N VAL A 154 12.05 -6.20 -17.45
CA VAL A 154 11.59 -5.73 -16.14
C VAL A 154 12.76 -5.64 -15.17
N LEU A 155 12.95 -4.47 -14.56
CA LEU A 155 13.87 -4.26 -13.43
C LEU A 155 13.04 -4.18 -12.15
N VAL A 156 13.14 -5.17 -11.29
CA VAL A 156 12.39 -5.24 -10.03
C VAL A 156 13.22 -4.65 -8.89
N LEU A 157 12.75 -3.56 -8.29
CA LEU A 157 13.26 -3.05 -7.02
C LEU A 157 12.65 -3.88 -5.88
N GLU A 158 13.41 -4.79 -5.29
CA GLU A 158 12.93 -5.72 -4.27
C GLU A 158 13.91 -5.83 -3.11
N LYS A 159 13.39 -5.79 -1.88
CA LYS A 159 14.19 -5.90 -0.66
C LYS A 159 14.68 -7.32 -0.41
N SER A 160 13.89 -8.31 -0.84
CA SER A 160 14.21 -9.73 -0.75
C SER A 160 14.33 -10.33 -2.15
N PRO A 161 15.42 -10.04 -2.89
CA PRO A 161 15.55 -10.42 -4.31
C PRO A 161 15.46 -11.94 -4.55
N GLN A 162 15.69 -12.74 -3.52
CA GLN A 162 15.53 -14.20 -3.55
C GLN A 162 14.06 -14.64 -3.77
N ARG A 163 13.08 -13.74 -3.65
CA ARG A 163 11.68 -13.97 -4.02
C ARG A 163 11.46 -14.11 -5.52
N ILE A 164 12.31 -13.47 -6.31
CA ILE A 164 12.08 -13.30 -7.74
C ILE A 164 12.38 -14.61 -8.45
N THR A 165 11.39 -15.13 -9.16
CA THR A 165 11.58 -16.31 -10.01
C THR A 165 12.53 -15.95 -11.16
N PRO A 166 13.60 -16.73 -11.40
CA PRO A 166 14.54 -16.45 -12.49
C PRO A 166 13.82 -16.39 -13.85
N HIS A 167 14.06 -15.32 -14.60
CA HIS A 167 13.51 -15.14 -15.95
C HIS A 167 14.49 -14.29 -16.80
N PRO A 168 14.77 -14.64 -18.07
CA PRO A 168 15.78 -13.94 -18.88
C PRO A 168 15.54 -12.45 -19.09
N ALA A 169 14.27 -12.04 -19.13
CA ALA A 169 13.88 -10.65 -19.29
C ALA A 169 13.73 -9.88 -17.96
N VAL A 170 14.08 -10.48 -16.82
CA VAL A 170 13.87 -9.91 -15.49
C VAL A 170 15.19 -9.81 -14.75
N SER A 171 15.48 -8.62 -14.22
CA SER A 171 16.58 -8.38 -13.30
C SER A 171 16.07 -7.78 -11.98
N ALA A 172 16.88 -7.89 -10.93
CA ALA A 172 16.56 -7.38 -9.61
C ALA A 172 17.57 -6.30 -9.21
N THR A 173 17.09 -5.30 -8.47
CA THR A 173 17.92 -4.30 -7.80
C THR A 173 17.42 -4.05 -6.38
N THR A 174 18.31 -3.59 -5.52
CA THR A 174 18.00 -3.04 -4.19
C THR A 174 18.18 -1.53 -4.15
N ASP A 175 18.67 -0.91 -5.22
CA ASP A 175 18.95 0.52 -5.33
C ASP A 175 17.86 1.24 -6.13
N PRO A 176 17.04 2.11 -5.49
CA PRO A 176 16.00 2.85 -6.19
C PRO A 176 16.51 3.75 -7.32
N ARG A 177 17.80 4.11 -7.33
CA ARG A 177 18.39 4.95 -8.38
C ARG A 177 18.41 4.26 -9.74
N ASP A 178 18.47 2.92 -9.77
CA ASP A 178 18.48 2.16 -11.02
C ASP A 178 17.15 2.27 -11.77
N LEU A 179 16.05 2.59 -11.08
CA LEU A 179 14.76 2.85 -11.70
C LEU A 179 14.80 4.08 -12.63
N GLY A 180 15.77 4.98 -12.48
CA GLY A 180 15.94 6.14 -13.36
C GLY A 180 16.26 5.78 -14.82
N ALA A 181 16.73 4.55 -15.09
CA ALA A 181 16.95 4.06 -16.45
C ALA A 181 15.69 3.45 -17.09
N CYS A 182 14.63 3.25 -16.30
CA CYS A 182 13.39 2.65 -16.78
C CYS A 182 12.54 3.69 -17.50
N ARG A 183 11.86 3.28 -18.57
CA ARG A 183 10.89 4.12 -19.28
C ARG A 183 9.73 4.53 -18.37
N GLN A 184 9.29 3.60 -17.54
CA GLN A 184 8.17 3.74 -16.62
C GLN A 184 8.43 2.93 -15.36
N VAL A 185 7.89 3.39 -14.22
CA VAL A 185 7.88 2.67 -12.95
C VAL A 185 6.45 2.29 -12.58
N LEU A 186 6.26 1.05 -12.16
CA LEU A 186 5.01 0.46 -11.71
C LEU A 186 5.10 0.07 -10.23
#